data_AF-A0A522BDS8-F1
#
_entry.id   AF-A0A522BDS8-F1
#
_cell.length_a   1.000
_cell.length_b   1.000
_cell.length_c   1.000
_cell.angle_alpha   90.00
_cell.angle_beta   90.00
_cell.angle_gamma   90.00
#
_symmetry.space_group_name_H-M   'P 1'
#
loop_
_entity.id
_entity.type
_entity.pdbx_description
1 polymer ?
#
loop_
_entity_poly.entity_id
_entity_poly.type
_entity_poly.pdbx_seq_one_letter_code
_entity_poly.pdbx_strand_id
1 'polypeptide(L)'
;MKTARFLLASSLGELAALDEPGYSGVNFGAEFCPMKLPSGEEVKKARILCAGRGLSFSLVTPLARQAHFPLVTSWLTELLVKGEEWVANDWGVLHFASGRGTANPVTAGRLLSRQRRDSRCLDMLLGASEEEARGISGSLWDDEDSVKLAVKLGVTRFELDPVFQGVHRPSLPEGAKVSICAPYFPATVALACPYSENILKDPLGCGRVCRKYPPATVTNLQRPEPLYSSGNALFFLSGEAHAQKCAETAGADRLVWAKNIPA
;
A
#
# COMPACT_ATOMS: atom_id res chain seq x y z
N MET A 1 -6.50 1.40 -22.85
CA MET A 1 -7.04 0.34 -21.98
C MET A 1 -7.67 1.00 -20.76
N LYS A 2 -8.83 0.55 -20.29
CA LYS A 2 -9.43 1.11 -19.05
C LYS A 2 -8.69 0.54 -17.85
N THR A 3 -8.13 1.40 -17.00
CA THR A 3 -7.47 1.00 -15.74
C THR A 3 -8.49 0.34 -14.80
N ALA A 4 -8.21 -0.88 -14.34
CA ALA A 4 -9.08 -1.59 -13.41
C ALA A 4 -9.04 -0.93 -12.03
N ARG A 5 -10.19 -0.75 -11.37
CA ARG A 5 -10.25 -0.13 -10.04
C ARG A 5 -10.35 -1.21 -8.97
N PHE A 6 -9.47 -1.20 -7.98
CA PHE A 6 -9.51 -2.10 -6.83
C PHE A 6 -9.85 -1.30 -5.57
N LEU A 7 -10.70 -1.82 -4.70
CA LEU A 7 -10.95 -1.20 -3.40
C LEU A 7 -9.84 -1.64 -2.43
N LEU A 8 -9.19 -0.69 -1.76
CA LEU A 8 -8.37 -0.99 -0.59
C LEU A 8 -9.24 -0.93 0.66
N ALA A 9 -9.31 -2.03 1.40
CA ALA A 9 -10.12 -2.15 2.61
C ALA A 9 -9.42 -2.95 3.71
N SER A 10 -9.61 -2.56 4.96
CA SER A 10 -9.01 -3.21 6.15
C SER A 10 -10.01 -3.79 7.14
N SER A 11 -11.30 -3.61 6.83
CA SER A 11 -12.42 -4.04 7.66
C SER A 11 -13.63 -4.34 6.78
N LEU A 12 -14.56 -5.15 7.29
CA LEU A 12 -15.81 -5.46 6.57
C LEU A 12 -16.66 -4.22 6.32
N GLY A 13 -16.63 -3.23 7.21
CA GLY A 13 -17.41 -1.99 7.05
C GLY A 13 -16.96 -1.19 5.82
N GLU A 14 -15.68 -1.21 5.50
CA GLU A 14 -15.13 -0.53 4.31
C GLU A 14 -15.59 -1.18 2.99
N LEU A 15 -16.00 -2.45 3.01
CA LEU A 15 -16.50 -3.15 1.82
C LEU A 15 -17.88 -2.65 1.36
N ALA A 16 -18.59 -1.86 2.16
CA ALA A 16 -19.83 -1.20 1.73
C ALA A 16 -19.61 -0.29 0.50
N ALA A 17 -18.38 0.18 0.28
CA ALA A 17 -18.02 0.93 -0.91
C ALA A 17 -18.17 0.15 -2.22
N LEU A 18 -18.26 -1.19 -2.17
CA LEU A 18 -18.49 -2.03 -3.34
C LEU A 18 -19.91 -1.94 -3.90
N ASP A 19 -20.82 -1.25 -3.21
CA ASP A 19 -22.15 -0.96 -3.73
C ASP A 19 -22.11 0.13 -4.82
N GLU A 20 -21.01 0.89 -4.88
CA GLU A 20 -20.69 1.73 -6.03
C GLU A 20 -20.16 0.86 -7.20
N PRO A 21 -20.64 1.07 -8.43
CA PRO A 21 -20.17 0.31 -9.58
C PRO A 21 -18.73 0.68 -9.97
N GLY A 22 -18.05 -0.24 -10.66
CA GLY A 22 -16.76 0.05 -11.33
C GLY A 22 -15.53 -0.54 -10.65
N TYR A 23 -15.69 -1.21 -9.51
CA TYR A 23 -14.62 -2.02 -8.92
C TYR A 23 -14.49 -3.38 -9.63
N SER A 24 -13.25 -3.81 -9.85
CA SER A 24 -12.90 -5.11 -10.42
C SER A 24 -12.28 -6.06 -9.38
N GLY A 25 -11.96 -5.55 -8.19
CA GLY A 25 -11.39 -6.35 -7.12
C GLY A 25 -11.20 -5.59 -5.82
N VAL A 26 -10.67 -6.31 -4.83
CA VAL A 26 -10.40 -5.81 -3.47
C VAL A 26 -9.01 -6.23 -3.03
N ASN A 27 -8.24 -5.25 -2.57
CA ASN A 27 -7.05 -5.45 -1.75
C ASN A 27 -7.51 -5.39 -0.28
N PHE A 28 -7.54 -6.54 0.41
CA PHE A 28 -8.09 -6.67 1.76
C PHE A 28 -6.99 -6.97 2.80
N GLY A 29 -6.78 -6.05 3.74
CA GLY A 29 -5.76 -6.19 4.79
C GLY A 29 -5.28 -4.86 5.34
N ALA A 30 -4.06 -4.82 5.86
CA ALA A 30 -3.44 -3.60 6.36
C ALA A 30 -2.08 -3.40 5.69
N GLU A 31 -1.76 -2.17 5.28
CA GLU A 31 -0.49 -1.81 4.64
C GLU A 31 0.55 -1.33 5.67
N PHE A 32 0.12 -0.74 6.78
CA PHE A 32 1.00 -0.01 7.69
C PHE A 32 1.10 -0.64 9.07
N CYS A 33 -0.03 -1.00 9.69
CA CYS A 33 -0.06 -1.43 11.09
C CYS A 33 -0.44 -2.91 11.24
N PRO A 34 0.46 -3.78 11.76
CA PRO A 34 0.15 -5.19 12.08
C PRO A 34 -1.06 -5.35 13.02
N MET A 35 -1.26 -4.40 13.93
CA MET A 35 -2.38 -4.43 14.88
C MET A 35 -3.73 -4.11 14.22
N LYS A 36 -3.74 -3.65 12.96
CA LYS A 36 -4.96 -3.46 12.16
C LYS A 36 -5.21 -4.60 11.16
N LEU A 37 -4.47 -5.70 11.22
CA LEU A 37 -4.82 -6.89 10.42
C LEU A 37 -6.24 -7.37 10.74
N PRO A 38 -7.07 -7.69 9.73
CA PRO A 38 -8.39 -8.26 9.94
C PRO A 38 -8.28 -9.69 10.49
N SER A 39 -9.30 -10.14 11.22
CA SER A 39 -9.38 -11.52 11.68
C SER A 39 -9.61 -12.50 10.52
N GLY A 40 -9.30 -13.79 10.73
CA GLY A 40 -9.55 -14.83 9.72
C GLY A 40 -11.02 -14.92 9.28
N GLU A 41 -11.95 -14.71 10.21
CA GLU A 41 -13.39 -14.66 9.90
C GLU A 41 -13.77 -13.45 9.03
N GLU A 42 -13.17 -12.28 9.27
CA GLU A 42 -13.35 -11.11 8.41
C GLU A 42 -12.80 -11.37 7.01
N VAL A 43 -11.59 -11.95 6.90
CA VAL A 43 -11.00 -12.32 5.61
C VAL A 43 -11.89 -13.31 4.84
N LYS A 44 -12.40 -14.35 5.52
CA LYS A 44 -13.31 -15.34 4.92
C LYS A 44 -14.58 -14.69 4.39
N LYS A 45 -15.21 -13.80 5.17
CA LYS A 45 -16.41 -13.06 4.77
C LYS A 45 -16.14 -12.14 3.58
N ALA A 46 -15.04 -11.40 3.61
CA ALA A 46 -14.62 -10.53 2.50
C ALA A 46 -14.39 -11.33 1.20
N ARG A 47 -13.73 -12.48 1.31
CA ARG A 47 -13.50 -13.39 0.17
C ARG A 47 -14.81 -13.93 -0.42
N ILE A 48 -15.74 -14.40 0.42
CA ILE A 48 -17.06 -14.87 -0.03
C ILE A 48 -17.83 -13.75 -0.74
N LEU A 49 -17.82 -12.54 -0.18
CA LEU A 49 -18.45 -11.37 -0.79
C LEU A 49 -17.87 -11.08 -2.18
N CYS A 50 -16.55 -11.06 -2.31
CA CYS A 50 -15.88 -10.81 -3.58
C CYS A 50 -16.23 -11.89 -4.62
N ALA A 51 -16.15 -13.16 -4.23
CA ALA A 51 -16.51 -14.29 -5.08
C ALA A 51 -17.98 -14.21 -5.57
N GLY A 52 -18.92 -13.89 -4.66
CA GLY A 52 -20.34 -13.73 -5.00
C GLY A 52 -20.63 -12.55 -5.95
N ARG A 53 -19.70 -11.58 -6.05
CA ARG A 53 -19.78 -10.44 -6.97
C ARG A 53 -18.86 -10.58 -8.19
N GLY A 54 -18.15 -11.70 -8.34
CA GLY A 54 -17.16 -11.89 -9.42
C GLY A 54 -15.95 -10.93 -9.35
N LEU A 55 -15.64 -10.42 -8.16
CA LEU A 55 -14.53 -9.51 -7.91
C LEU A 55 -13.24 -10.29 -7.60
N SER A 56 -12.11 -9.80 -8.08
CA SER A 56 -10.80 -10.30 -7.65
C SER A 56 -10.55 -10.00 -6.18
N PHE A 57 -9.78 -10.85 -5.50
CA PHE A 57 -9.45 -10.68 -4.08
C PHE A 57 -7.95 -10.86 -3.87
N SER A 58 -7.37 -9.99 -3.05
CA SER A 58 -5.94 -10.03 -2.72
C SER A 58 -5.72 -9.70 -1.25
N LEU A 59 -4.87 -10.46 -0.57
CA LEU A 59 -4.49 -10.15 0.82
C LEU A 59 -3.44 -9.05 0.87
N VAL A 60 -3.54 -8.15 1.84
CA VAL A 60 -2.55 -7.08 2.05
C VAL A 60 -1.83 -7.28 3.37
N THR A 61 -0.50 -7.35 3.32
CA THR A 61 0.34 -7.46 4.50
C THR A 61 1.00 -6.13 4.85
N PRO A 62 1.15 -5.80 6.14
CA PRO A 62 1.74 -4.55 6.56
C PRO A 62 3.26 -4.64 6.64
N LEU A 63 3.91 -3.48 6.79
CA LEU A 63 5.30 -3.44 7.24
C LEU A 63 5.42 -4.16 8.60
N ALA A 64 6.27 -5.19 8.67
CA ALA A 64 6.45 -6.00 9.85
C ALA A 64 7.71 -5.58 10.62
N ARG A 65 7.60 -5.49 11.94
CA ARG A 65 8.77 -5.33 12.84
C ARG A 65 9.11 -6.66 13.46
N GLN A 66 10.31 -6.77 14.04
CA GLN A 66 10.75 -8.00 14.71
C GLN A 66 9.69 -8.58 15.67
N ALA A 67 9.09 -7.75 16.52
CA ALA A 67 8.07 -8.17 17.48
C ALA A 67 6.74 -8.60 16.82
N HIS A 68 6.42 -8.05 15.64
CA HIS A 68 5.18 -8.32 14.91
C HIS A 68 5.35 -9.37 13.80
N PHE A 69 6.59 -9.74 13.47
CA PHE A 69 6.89 -10.61 12.35
C PHE A 69 6.21 -11.98 12.48
N PRO A 70 6.21 -12.65 13.65
CA PRO A 70 5.47 -13.90 13.81
C PRO A 70 3.97 -13.73 13.57
N LEU A 71 3.37 -12.62 14.05
CA LEU A 71 1.95 -12.33 13.86
C LEU A 71 1.60 -12.15 12.38
N VAL A 72 2.38 -11.35 11.64
CA VAL A 72 2.10 -11.07 10.21
C VAL A 72 2.30 -12.34 9.38
N THR A 73 3.38 -13.08 9.64
CA THR A 73 3.70 -14.29 8.88
C THR A 73 2.77 -15.47 9.18
N SER A 74 2.32 -15.65 10.43
CA SER A 74 1.30 -16.64 10.76
C SER A 74 -0.04 -16.28 10.11
N TRP A 75 -0.46 -15.02 10.23
CA TRP A 75 -1.69 -14.51 9.60
C TRP A 75 -1.67 -14.75 8.08
N LEU A 76 -0.57 -14.43 7.40
CA LEU A 76 -0.45 -14.69 5.97
C LEU A 76 -0.50 -16.18 5.64
N THR A 77 0.27 -17.00 6.38
CA THR A 77 0.33 -18.46 6.13
C THR A 77 -1.02 -19.14 6.33
N GLU A 78 -1.77 -18.73 7.36
CA GLU A 78 -3.06 -19.33 7.70
C GLU A 78 -4.17 -18.95 6.72
N LEU A 79 -4.10 -17.74 6.15
CA LEU A 79 -5.21 -17.16 5.39
C LEU A 79 -5.00 -17.13 3.89
N LEU A 80 -3.75 -17.18 3.41
CA LEU A 80 -3.44 -17.17 1.99
C LEU A 80 -3.86 -18.49 1.34
N VAL A 81 -4.75 -18.41 0.35
CA VAL A 81 -5.19 -19.57 -0.43
C VAL A 81 -4.30 -19.74 -1.65
N LYS A 82 -4.00 -20.98 -2.06
CA LYS A 82 -3.17 -21.25 -3.25
C LYS A 82 -3.70 -20.51 -4.50
N GLY A 83 -2.82 -19.78 -5.16
CA GLY A 83 -3.13 -19.00 -6.38
C GLY A 83 -3.75 -17.62 -6.12
N GLU A 84 -4.10 -17.30 -4.88
CA GLU A 84 -4.56 -15.96 -4.48
C GLU A 84 -3.40 -14.96 -4.56
N GLU A 85 -3.64 -13.78 -5.15
CA GLU A 85 -2.67 -12.69 -5.15
C GLU A 85 -2.53 -12.11 -3.73
N TRP A 86 -1.35 -11.67 -3.35
CA TRP A 86 -1.16 -10.90 -2.12
C TRP A 86 -0.17 -9.75 -2.31
N VAL A 87 -0.24 -8.75 -1.43
CA VAL A 87 0.56 -7.53 -1.46
C VAL A 87 1.54 -7.55 -0.28
N ALA A 88 2.82 -7.47 -0.60
CA ALA A 88 3.92 -7.44 0.35
C ALA A 88 4.41 -6.01 0.59
N ASN A 89 4.29 -5.49 1.81
CA ASN A 89 4.86 -4.19 2.19
C ASN A 89 6.16 -4.30 3.01
N ASP A 90 6.69 -5.52 3.17
CA ASP A 90 7.93 -5.80 3.89
C ASP A 90 8.80 -6.83 3.14
N TRP A 91 10.08 -6.53 2.98
CA TRP A 91 11.03 -7.41 2.30
C TRP A 91 11.26 -8.73 3.05
N GLY A 92 11.22 -8.70 4.39
CA GLY A 92 11.37 -9.90 5.22
C GLY A 92 10.16 -10.82 5.09
N VAL A 93 8.95 -10.28 5.08
CA VAL A 93 7.71 -11.06 4.86
C VAL A 93 7.71 -11.66 3.45
N LEU A 94 8.11 -10.88 2.44
CA LEU A 94 8.27 -11.35 1.06
C LEU A 94 9.28 -12.50 0.96
N HIS A 95 10.47 -12.33 1.55
CA HIS A 95 11.51 -13.35 1.58
C HIS A 95 11.05 -14.62 2.30
N PHE A 96 10.39 -14.47 3.45
CA PHE A 96 9.83 -15.58 4.22
C PHE A 96 8.80 -16.39 3.42
N ALA A 97 7.86 -15.73 2.75
CA ALA A 97 6.83 -16.40 1.96
C ALA A 97 7.47 -17.14 0.77
N SER A 98 8.39 -16.49 0.06
CA SER A 98 9.16 -17.09 -1.03
C SER A 98 9.92 -18.34 -0.59
N GLY A 99 10.60 -18.30 0.57
CA GLY A 99 11.35 -19.44 1.12
C GLY A 99 10.47 -20.63 1.52
N ARG A 100 9.16 -20.43 1.69
CA ARG A 100 8.18 -21.51 1.94
C ARG A 100 7.58 -22.10 0.66
N GLY A 101 8.02 -21.63 -0.51
CA GLY A 101 7.53 -22.11 -1.80
C GLY A 101 6.07 -21.73 -2.06
N THR A 102 5.57 -20.62 -1.49
CA THR A 102 4.25 -20.12 -1.84
C THR A 102 4.29 -19.64 -3.29
N ALA A 103 3.81 -20.46 -4.22
CA ALA A 103 3.71 -20.14 -5.65
C ALA A 103 2.56 -19.15 -5.98
N ASN A 104 2.21 -18.31 -5.01
CA ASN A 104 1.16 -17.32 -5.11
C ASN A 104 1.68 -16.08 -5.85
N PRO A 105 0.88 -15.46 -6.73
CA PRO A 105 1.23 -14.16 -7.30
C PRO A 105 1.45 -13.14 -6.18
N VAL A 106 2.54 -12.39 -6.24
CA VAL A 106 2.82 -11.33 -5.26
C VAL A 106 3.01 -9.98 -5.93
N THR A 107 2.43 -8.97 -5.30
CA THR A 107 2.58 -7.56 -5.59
C THR A 107 3.58 -6.96 -4.60
N ALA A 108 4.62 -6.31 -5.10
CA ALA A 108 5.46 -5.45 -4.28
C ALA A 108 4.65 -4.19 -3.94
N GLY A 109 4.19 -4.13 -2.70
CA GLY A 109 3.34 -3.07 -2.20
C GLY A 109 4.04 -1.72 -2.18
N ARG A 110 3.24 -0.66 -2.14
CA ARG A 110 3.72 0.74 -2.22
C ARG A 110 4.83 1.08 -1.23
N LEU A 111 4.90 0.46 -0.05
CA LEU A 111 5.97 0.75 0.92
C LEU A 111 7.36 0.30 0.46
N LEU A 112 7.42 -0.70 -0.41
CA LEU A 112 8.68 -1.18 -0.97
C LEU A 112 9.21 -0.28 -2.09
N SER A 113 8.37 0.58 -2.69
CA SER A 113 8.77 1.47 -3.79
C SER A 113 9.79 2.54 -3.41
N ARG A 114 9.95 2.83 -2.10
CA ARG A 114 10.85 3.89 -1.59
C ARG A 114 10.73 5.25 -2.30
N GLN A 115 9.59 5.56 -2.92
CA GLN A 115 9.36 6.87 -3.53
C GLN A 115 9.56 7.99 -2.51
N ARG A 116 10.09 9.12 -2.97
CA ARG A 116 10.09 10.36 -2.21
C ARG A 116 8.65 10.88 -2.16
N ARG A 117 8.14 11.15 -0.95
CA ARG A 117 6.73 11.51 -0.72
C ARG A 117 6.56 12.89 -0.08
N ASP A 118 7.65 13.58 0.15
CA ASP A 118 7.63 14.89 0.78
C ASP A 118 7.19 15.95 -0.23
N SER A 119 6.30 16.87 0.17
CA SER A 119 5.84 17.95 -0.72
C SER A 119 6.96 18.91 -1.12
N ARG A 120 8.08 18.95 -0.39
CA ARG A 120 9.32 19.66 -0.80
C ARG A 120 9.93 19.14 -2.10
N CYS A 121 9.55 17.95 -2.56
CA CYS A 121 9.97 17.47 -3.87
C CYS A 121 9.52 18.42 -5.00
N LEU A 122 8.43 19.16 -4.82
CA LEU A 122 8.00 20.20 -5.77
C LEU A 122 9.03 21.34 -5.86
N ASP A 123 9.57 21.78 -4.72
CA ASP A 123 10.60 22.83 -4.69
C ASP A 123 11.89 22.33 -5.35
N MET A 124 12.22 21.05 -5.17
CA MET A 124 13.39 20.42 -5.79
C MET A 124 13.26 20.32 -7.31
N LEU A 125 12.04 20.27 -7.86
CA LEU A 125 11.82 20.26 -9.31
C LEU A 125 12.06 21.63 -9.95
N LEU A 126 12.04 22.72 -9.18
CA LEU A 126 12.26 24.06 -9.71
C LEU A 126 13.72 24.22 -10.14
N GLY A 127 13.94 24.29 -11.46
CA GLY A 127 15.27 24.39 -12.04
C GLY A 127 16.04 23.08 -12.12
N ALA A 128 15.40 21.95 -11.80
CA ALA A 128 15.98 20.62 -12.00
C ALA A 128 16.19 20.33 -13.49
N SER A 129 17.32 19.72 -13.82
CA SER A 129 17.53 19.05 -15.11
C SER A 129 16.57 17.87 -15.27
N GLU A 130 16.45 17.35 -16.50
CA GLU A 130 15.61 16.17 -16.76
C GLU A 130 16.05 14.95 -15.94
N GLU A 131 17.35 14.76 -15.75
CA GLU A 131 17.88 13.65 -14.96
C GLU A 131 17.55 13.79 -13.47
N GLU A 132 17.69 15.00 -12.92
CA GLU A 132 17.30 15.27 -11.54
C GLU A 132 15.79 15.11 -11.33
N ALA A 133 14.97 15.60 -12.28
CA ALA A 133 13.52 15.43 -12.25
C ALA A 133 13.11 13.95 -12.29
N ARG A 134 13.81 13.13 -13.09
CA ARG A 134 13.64 11.66 -13.07
C ARG A 134 13.99 11.09 -11.70
N GLY A 135 15.13 11.46 -11.11
CA GLY A 135 15.53 10.98 -9.78
C GLY A 135 14.58 11.41 -8.64
N ILE A 136 13.96 12.58 -8.74
CA ILE A 136 12.99 13.09 -7.76
C ILE A 136 11.64 12.37 -7.86
N SER A 137 11.21 12.03 -9.08
CA SER A 137 9.93 11.36 -9.37
C SER A 137 10.04 9.84 -9.42
N GLY A 138 11.27 9.31 -9.31
CA GLY A 138 11.59 7.91 -9.36
C GLY A 138 11.27 7.15 -8.07
N SER A 139 11.57 5.86 -8.13
CA SER A 139 11.32 4.86 -7.10
C SER A 139 12.46 3.84 -7.09
N LEU A 140 12.44 2.94 -6.11
CA LEU A 140 13.31 1.76 -6.07
C LEU A 140 13.15 0.88 -7.32
N TRP A 141 12.02 0.98 -8.02
CA TRP A 141 11.75 0.18 -9.22
C TRP A 141 12.44 0.71 -10.48
N ASP A 142 13.16 1.83 -10.37
CA ASP A 142 14.09 2.30 -11.41
C ASP A 142 15.48 1.64 -11.29
N ASP A 143 15.75 0.94 -10.18
CA ASP A 143 16.99 0.19 -9.94
C ASP A 143 16.85 -1.27 -10.40
N GLU A 144 17.67 -1.66 -11.39
CA GLU A 144 17.58 -2.97 -12.04
C GLU A 144 17.83 -4.13 -11.05
N ASP A 145 18.75 -3.96 -10.10
CA ASP A 145 19.09 -5.00 -9.12
C ASP A 145 17.96 -5.21 -8.11
N SER A 146 17.30 -4.13 -7.68
CA SER A 146 16.11 -4.20 -6.83
C SER A 146 14.95 -4.89 -7.54
N VAL A 147 14.76 -4.62 -8.83
CA VAL A 147 13.73 -5.29 -9.66
C VAL A 147 14.07 -6.77 -9.85
N LYS A 148 15.32 -7.13 -10.15
CA LYS A 148 15.77 -8.53 -10.24
C LYS A 148 15.53 -9.30 -8.94
N LEU A 149 15.84 -8.67 -7.80
CA LEU A 149 15.59 -9.26 -6.48
C LEU A 149 14.09 -9.49 -6.26
N ALA A 150 13.26 -8.48 -6.53
CA ALA A 150 11.80 -8.59 -6.39
C ALA A 150 11.24 -9.75 -7.25
N VAL A 151 11.63 -9.83 -8.51
CA VAL A 151 11.19 -10.88 -9.44
C VAL A 151 11.65 -12.27 -8.99
N LYS A 152 12.89 -12.39 -8.50
CA LYS A 152 13.39 -13.64 -7.90
C LYS A 152 12.54 -14.09 -6.70
N LEU A 153 11.95 -13.15 -5.97
CA LEU A 153 11.04 -13.41 -4.86
C LEU A 153 9.58 -13.61 -5.30
N GLY A 154 9.32 -13.65 -6.61
CA GLY A 154 8.00 -13.95 -7.20
C GLY A 154 7.15 -12.72 -7.54
N VAL A 155 7.68 -11.50 -7.39
CA VAL A 155 6.94 -10.28 -7.68
C VAL A 155 6.58 -10.19 -9.16
N THR A 156 5.30 -9.95 -9.43
CA THR A 156 4.76 -9.76 -10.80
C THR A 156 4.10 -8.40 -10.99
N ARG A 157 3.86 -7.66 -9.91
CA ARG A 157 3.21 -6.36 -9.91
C ARG A 157 3.92 -5.41 -8.94
N PHE A 158 4.04 -4.15 -9.34
CA PHE A 158 4.75 -3.12 -8.58
C PHE A 158 3.79 -1.96 -8.30
N GLU A 159 3.59 -1.64 -7.02
CA GLU A 159 2.78 -0.50 -6.60
C GLU A 159 3.62 0.78 -6.48
N LEU A 160 3.02 1.87 -6.93
CA LEU A 160 3.52 3.24 -6.82
C LEU A 160 2.43 4.15 -6.22
N ASP A 161 2.88 5.33 -5.79
CA ASP A 161 2.05 6.36 -5.18
C ASP A 161 1.90 7.55 -6.12
N PRO A 162 0.72 8.21 -6.12
CA PRO A 162 0.48 9.43 -6.86
C PRO A 162 1.06 10.65 -6.11
N VAL A 163 2.38 10.63 -5.88
CA VAL A 163 3.10 11.69 -5.15
C VAL A 163 3.03 13.02 -5.89
N PHE A 164 3.21 14.14 -5.18
CA PHE A 164 2.97 15.47 -5.72
C PHE A 164 3.79 15.80 -6.97
N GLN A 165 5.06 15.40 -6.99
CA GLN A 165 5.97 15.59 -8.12
C GLN A 165 5.64 14.71 -9.35
N GLY A 166 4.63 13.84 -9.25
CA GLY A 166 4.34 12.83 -10.26
C GLY A 166 5.22 11.59 -10.11
N VAL A 167 5.13 10.70 -11.09
CA VAL A 167 5.84 9.41 -11.10
C VAL A 167 6.68 9.28 -12.35
N HIS A 168 7.83 8.63 -12.22
CA HIS A 168 8.57 8.10 -13.35
C HIS A 168 8.04 6.70 -13.71
N ARG A 169 8.07 6.34 -14.99
CA ARG A 169 7.71 4.99 -15.44
C ARG A 169 8.88 4.04 -15.15
N PRO A 170 8.73 3.06 -14.27
CA PRO A 170 9.82 2.14 -13.96
C PRO A 170 10.15 1.24 -15.17
N SER A 171 11.43 0.93 -15.33
CA SER A 171 11.91 -0.01 -16.35
C SER A 171 11.75 -1.44 -15.86
N LEU A 172 10.55 -2.00 -16.01
CA LEU A 172 10.21 -3.33 -15.53
C LEU A 172 10.35 -4.41 -16.62
N PRO A 173 10.57 -5.69 -16.25
CA PRO A 173 10.60 -6.80 -17.20
C PRO A 173 9.28 -6.98 -17.94
N GLU A 174 9.33 -7.63 -19.09
CA GLU A 174 8.14 -7.94 -19.87
C GLU A 174 7.11 -8.71 -19.04
N GLY A 175 5.84 -8.31 -19.14
CA GLY A 175 4.73 -8.90 -18.39
C GLY A 175 4.57 -8.39 -16.95
N ALA A 176 5.53 -7.64 -16.41
CA ALA A 176 5.36 -6.97 -15.12
C ALA A 176 4.25 -5.92 -15.19
N LYS A 177 3.47 -5.83 -14.11
CA LYS A 177 2.32 -4.92 -14.03
C LYS A 177 2.57 -3.79 -13.05
N VAL A 178 1.88 -2.67 -13.23
CA VAL A 178 1.99 -1.50 -12.36
C VAL A 178 0.62 -1.12 -11.80
N SER A 179 0.61 -0.75 -10.53
CA SER A 179 -0.57 -0.22 -9.83
C SER A 179 -0.27 1.16 -9.25
N ILE A 180 -1.27 2.04 -9.23
CA ILE A 180 -1.23 3.28 -8.42
C ILE A 180 -2.11 3.13 -7.18
N CYS A 181 -1.56 3.42 -6.00
CA CYS A 181 -2.27 3.39 -4.72
C CYS A 181 -2.72 4.81 -4.30
N ALA A 182 -4.02 5.05 -4.42
CA ALA A 182 -4.67 6.35 -4.29
C ALA A 182 -5.88 6.29 -3.33
N PRO A 183 -6.45 7.44 -2.92
CA PRO A 183 -5.89 8.79 -3.08
C PRO A 183 -4.85 9.11 -2.00
N TYR A 184 -4.81 8.36 -0.91
CA TYR A 184 -3.89 8.62 0.19
C TYR A 184 -2.50 8.06 -0.10
N PHE A 185 -1.44 8.81 0.21
CA PHE A 185 -0.07 8.30 0.20
C PHE A 185 0.74 8.71 1.44
N PRO A 186 1.59 7.81 1.97
CA PRO A 186 2.17 8.01 3.29
C PRO A 186 3.28 9.08 3.27
N ALA A 187 3.14 10.14 4.05
CA ALA A 187 4.25 11.06 4.30
C ALA A 187 5.31 10.40 5.19
N THR A 188 4.87 9.66 6.21
CA THR A 188 5.75 8.91 7.11
C THR A 188 5.01 7.77 7.79
N VAL A 189 5.76 6.75 8.20
CA VAL A 189 5.30 5.60 8.98
C VAL A 189 6.18 5.49 10.20
N ALA A 190 5.60 5.71 11.38
CA ALA A 190 6.31 5.75 12.65
C ALA A 190 6.42 4.38 13.31
N LEU A 191 7.52 4.20 14.05
CA LEU A 191 7.67 3.09 14.97
C LEU A 191 6.79 3.31 16.22
N ALA A 192 6.92 4.46 16.86
CA ALA A 192 6.06 4.81 17.99
C ALA A 192 4.71 5.33 17.49
N CYS A 193 3.66 4.50 17.62
CA CYS A 193 2.29 4.92 17.32
C CYS A 193 1.82 5.94 18.36
N PRO A 194 1.39 7.16 17.96
CA PRO A 194 0.91 8.17 18.92
C PRO A 194 -0.36 7.75 19.66
N TYR A 195 -1.07 6.73 19.17
CA TYR A 195 -2.28 6.18 19.79
C TYR A 195 -1.99 5.01 20.74
N SER A 196 -0.73 4.70 21.03
CA SER A 196 -0.34 3.61 21.94
C SER A 196 0.68 4.12 22.94
N GLU A 197 0.26 4.21 24.21
CA GLU A 197 1.06 4.76 25.31
C GLU A 197 2.32 3.94 25.61
N ASN A 198 2.28 2.63 25.33
CA ASN A 198 3.34 1.69 25.71
C ASN A 198 3.92 0.88 24.54
N ILE A 199 3.74 1.31 23.28
CA ILE A 199 4.15 0.51 22.10
C ILE A 199 5.63 0.10 22.10
N LEU A 200 6.50 0.85 22.79
CA LEU A 200 7.93 0.52 22.92
C LEU A 200 8.21 -0.56 23.98
N LYS A 201 7.35 -0.68 25.00
CA LYS A 201 7.46 -1.65 26.09
C LYS A 201 6.62 -2.90 25.83
N ASP A 202 5.45 -2.72 25.23
CA ASP A 202 4.53 -3.76 24.81
C ASP A 202 4.06 -3.50 23.36
N PRO A 203 4.83 -4.00 22.37
CA PRO A 203 4.50 -3.81 20.96
C PRO A 203 3.19 -4.48 20.54
N LEU A 204 2.67 -5.46 21.31
CA LEU A 204 1.45 -6.20 21.01
C LEU A 204 0.22 -5.64 21.76
N GLY A 205 0.44 -4.90 22.84
CA GLY A 205 -0.56 -4.21 23.65
C GLY A 205 -1.17 -2.98 22.97
N CYS A 206 -1.93 -3.19 21.91
CA CYS A 206 -2.63 -2.12 21.20
C CYS A 206 -4.15 -2.24 21.33
N GLY A 207 -4.78 -1.23 21.97
CA GLY A 207 -6.24 -1.12 22.07
C GLY A 207 -6.95 -0.70 20.77
N ARG A 208 -6.20 -0.55 19.66
CA ARG A 208 -6.70 -0.13 18.33
C ARG A 208 -7.57 1.14 18.37
N VAL A 209 -7.18 2.11 19.21
CA VAL A 209 -7.89 3.39 19.40
C VAL A 209 -8.14 4.11 18.07
N CYS A 210 -7.17 4.06 17.16
CA CYS A 210 -7.28 4.61 15.81
C CYS A 210 -8.37 4.00 14.90
N ARG A 211 -9.01 2.88 15.28
CA ARG A 211 -10.21 2.36 14.59
C ARG A 211 -11.51 2.96 15.13
N LYS A 212 -11.48 3.60 16.30
CA LYS A 212 -12.67 4.12 17.00
C LYS A 212 -12.91 5.61 16.74
N TYR A 213 -11.85 6.34 16.42
CA TYR A 213 -11.88 7.79 16.26
C TYR A 213 -11.54 8.19 14.83
N PRO A 214 -12.09 9.31 14.34
CA PRO A 214 -11.73 9.84 13.04
C PRO A 214 -10.23 10.18 12.98
N PRO A 215 -9.61 10.11 11.79
CA PRO A 215 -8.24 10.55 11.58
C PRO A 215 -8.05 12.01 12.01
N ALA A 216 -6.91 12.31 12.64
CA ALA A 216 -6.58 13.69 13.02
C ALA A 216 -5.98 14.43 11.82
N THR A 217 -6.43 15.66 11.58
CA THR A 217 -5.82 16.54 10.58
C THR A 217 -4.70 17.34 11.23
N VAL A 218 -3.50 17.26 10.67
CA VAL A 218 -2.31 17.99 11.08
C VAL A 218 -2.03 19.07 10.03
N THR A 219 -2.00 20.32 10.46
CA THR A 219 -1.66 21.47 9.61
C THR A 219 -0.35 22.09 10.06
N ASN A 220 0.36 22.74 9.15
CA ASN A 220 1.59 23.46 9.43
C ASN A 220 1.52 24.82 8.73
N LEU A 221 1.88 25.89 9.43
CA LEU A 221 1.92 27.24 8.84
C LEU A 221 2.86 27.34 7.62
N GLN A 222 3.87 26.47 7.54
CA GLN A 222 4.83 26.45 6.44
C GLN A 222 4.34 25.64 5.22
N ARG A 223 3.23 24.89 5.32
CA ARG A 223 2.72 24.05 4.23
C ARG A 223 1.20 24.07 4.14
N PRO A 224 0.62 24.42 2.97
CA PRO A 224 -0.82 24.47 2.82
C PRO A 224 -1.47 23.08 2.75
N GLU A 225 -0.73 22.02 2.40
CA GLU A 225 -1.29 20.67 2.29
C GLU A 225 -1.50 20.04 3.68
N PRO A 226 -2.73 19.63 4.03
CA PRO A 226 -2.97 18.94 5.29
C PRO A 226 -2.37 17.54 5.28
N LEU A 227 -1.88 17.12 6.43
CA LEU A 227 -1.53 15.73 6.72
C LEU A 227 -2.66 15.08 7.51
N TYR A 228 -2.93 13.82 7.24
CA TYR A 228 -3.93 13.04 7.96
C TYR A 228 -3.27 11.92 8.75
N SER A 229 -3.52 11.89 10.06
CA SER A 229 -2.97 10.90 10.98
C SER A 229 -3.98 9.79 11.25
N SER A 230 -3.58 8.55 10.99
CA SER A 230 -4.34 7.36 11.37
C SER A 230 -3.41 6.24 11.81
N GLY A 231 -3.45 5.91 13.10
CA GLY A 231 -2.56 4.90 13.66
C GLY A 231 -1.11 5.37 13.64
N ASN A 232 -0.21 4.56 13.06
CA ASN A 232 1.22 4.86 13.03
C ASN A 232 1.67 5.57 11.75
N ALA A 233 0.76 6.01 10.88
CA ALA A 233 1.12 6.65 9.62
C ALA A 233 0.45 8.04 9.47
N LEU A 234 1.18 8.93 8.80
CA LEU A 234 0.68 10.22 8.32
C LEU A 234 0.55 10.14 6.80
N PHE A 235 -0.52 10.71 6.26
CA PHE A 235 -0.84 10.64 4.83
C PHE A 235 -1.06 12.02 4.24
N PHE A 236 -0.60 12.20 3.01
CA PHE A 236 -1.13 13.19 2.10
C PHE A 236 -2.33 12.61 1.33
N LEU A 237 -3.14 13.50 0.76
CA LEU A 237 -4.25 13.15 -0.12
C LEU A 237 -3.97 13.70 -1.53
N SER A 238 -3.90 12.79 -2.50
CA SER A 238 -3.91 13.14 -3.93
C SER A 238 -5.35 13.29 -4.43
N GLY A 239 -5.57 14.20 -5.38
CA GLY A 239 -6.84 14.26 -6.11
C GLY A 239 -6.96 13.13 -7.15
N GLU A 240 -8.19 12.74 -7.50
CA GLU A 240 -8.43 11.66 -8.46
C GLU A 240 -7.80 11.94 -9.83
N ALA A 241 -7.90 13.17 -10.35
CA ALA A 241 -7.29 13.56 -11.61
C ALA A 241 -5.75 13.41 -11.60
N HIS A 242 -5.11 13.72 -10.47
CA HIS A 242 -3.66 13.54 -10.31
C HIS A 242 -3.28 12.07 -10.26
N ALA A 243 -4.06 11.25 -9.54
CA ALA A 243 -3.85 9.81 -9.49
C ALA A 243 -4.00 9.14 -10.86
N GLN A 244 -4.99 9.58 -11.67
CA GLN A 244 -5.18 9.11 -13.04
C GLN A 244 -4.00 9.50 -13.94
N LYS A 245 -3.54 10.75 -13.87
CA LYS A 245 -2.34 11.19 -14.60
C LYS A 245 -1.11 10.36 -14.22
N CYS A 246 -0.92 10.08 -12.93
CA CYS A 246 0.17 9.21 -12.48
C CYS A 246 0.02 7.78 -13.02
N ALA A 247 -1.21 7.24 -13.07
CA ALA A 247 -1.48 5.91 -13.62
C ALA A 247 -1.15 5.84 -15.11
N GLU A 248 -1.52 6.87 -15.89
CA GLU A 248 -1.17 6.97 -17.31
C GLU A 248 0.35 7.05 -17.51
N THR A 249 1.04 7.94 -16.78
CA THR A 249 2.50 8.09 -16.85
C THR A 249 3.23 6.80 -16.50
N ALA A 250 2.81 6.12 -15.44
CA ALA A 250 3.41 4.87 -14.99
C ALA A 250 3.08 3.66 -15.88
N GLY A 251 2.11 3.79 -16.81
CA GLY A 251 1.57 2.66 -17.57
C GLY A 251 0.82 1.67 -16.69
N ALA A 252 0.16 2.14 -15.62
CA ALA A 252 -0.55 1.31 -14.67
C ALA A 252 -1.86 0.76 -15.24
N ASP A 253 -2.06 -0.55 -15.10
CA ASP A 253 -3.30 -1.25 -15.48
C ASP A 253 -4.30 -1.34 -14.32
N ARG A 254 -3.88 -0.96 -13.10
CA ARG A 254 -4.69 -0.99 -11.88
C ARG A 254 -4.57 0.32 -11.08
N LEU A 255 -5.72 0.81 -10.61
CA LEU A 255 -5.82 1.88 -9.61
C LEU A 255 -6.39 1.27 -8.33
N VAL A 256 -5.58 1.21 -7.27
CA VAL A 256 -5.99 0.78 -5.94
C VAL A 256 -6.53 2.02 -5.21
N TRP A 257 -7.79 2.00 -4.83
CA TRP A 257 -8.52 3.14 -4.31
C TRP A 257 -9.00 2.90 -2.88
N ALA A 258 -8.53 3.73 -1.95
CA ALA A 258 -8.97 3.74 -0.57
C ALA A 258 -10.06 4.80 -0.36
N LYS A 259 -11.24 4.41 0.12
CA LYS A 259 -12.32 5.36 0.46
C LYS A 259 -12.08 6.06 1.79
N ASN A 260 -11.35 5.39 2.69
CA ASN A 260 -10.91 5.89 3.98
C ASN A 260 -9.39 5.88 4.05
N ILE A 261 -8.83 6.51 5.09
CA ILE A 261 -7.38 6.49 5.30
C ILE A 261 -6.92 5.05 5.56
N PRO A 262 -5.92 4.55 4.80
CA PRO A 262 -5.43 3.19 4.91
C PRO A 262 -4.96 2.77 6.31
N ALA A 263 -5.02 1.46 6.55
CA ALA A 263 -4.68 0.82 7.83
C ALA A 263 -3.23 0.37 7.93
#